data_AF-E8R3M4-F1
#
_entry.id   AF-E8R3M4-F1
#
_cell.length_a   1.000
_cell.length_b   1.000
_cell.length_c   1.000
_cell.angle_alpha   90.00
_cell.angle_beta   90.00
_cell.angle_gamma   90.00
#
_symmetry.space_group_name_H-M   'P 1'
#
loop_
_entity.id
_entity.type
_entity.pdbx_description
1 polymer ?
#
loop_
_entity_poly.entity_id
_entity_poly.type
_entity_poly.pdbx_seq_one_letter_code
_entity_poly.pdbx_strand_id
1 'polypeptide(L)'
;MSPPQPLRRRSSTLRSSRISGGDDLTTPPPRLADPLLDQAVRSLAARLVRLSPDPSRVAQRRDELRASILRASPRINRPNFTHLDERDLQLLFTLTDLSFFAGGLAAVTRQAPGRSLAFRVSSRLTRAAGKTSSLQTPPSPGQPGSMRFEIAISATLLLESFHEPNAPPILVCGCPCGDRLDALMRVFEHELIHLVEFAVWGRSSCARPRFRDLARRVFDHVGFHHDLVTPREAARRRHAIRIGDRVKFHYEGRTLRGRVSRITRRATVLVDDPAGHLYSDGHHYIRYYVPVDRLQSDPS
;
A
#
# COMPACT_ATOMS: atom_id res chain seq x y z
N MET A 1 -20.52 -32.24 27.97
CA MET A 1 -19.89 -31.78 26.72
C MET A 1 -20.67 -30.57 26.22
N SER A 2 -20.11 -29.37 26.38
CA SER A 2 -20.79 -28.10 26.04
C SER A 2 -20.63 -27.77 24.55
N PRO A 3 -21.65 -27.19 23.89
CA PRO A 3 -21.59 -26.88 22.47
C PRO A 3 -20.66 -25.67 22.20
N PRO A 4 -19.99 -25.63 21.03
CA PRO A 4 -19.08 -24.54 20.69
C PRO A 4 -19.86 -23.26 20.34
N GLN A 5 -19.53 -22.16 21.02
CA GLN A 5 -20.08 -20.83 20.72
C GLN A 5 -19.48 -20.25 19.43
N PRO A 6 -20.28 -19.58 18.59
CA PRO A 6 -19.80 -18.98 17.34
C PRO A 6 -18.93 -17.74 17.61
N LEU A 7 -17.74 -17.73 17.00
CA LEU A 7 -16.85 -16.57 16.93
C LEU A 7 -17.56 -15.38 16.28
N ARG A 8 -17.98 -14.41 17.10
CA ARG A 8 -18.41 -13.08 16.66
C ARG A 8 -17.27 -12.42 15.85
N ARG A 9 -17.42 -12.40 14.53
CA ARG A 9 -16.63 -11.53 13.65
C ARG A 9 -16.87 -10.08 14.02
N ARG A 10 -15.87 -9.44 14.65
CA ARG A 10 -15.81 -7.97 14.73
C ARG A 10 -15.48 -7.43 13.36
N SER A 11 -16.51 -7.07 12.61
CA SER A 11 -16.43 -6.19 11.45
C SER A 11 -15.86 -4.86 11.91
N SER A 12 -14.60 -4.55 11.59
CA SER A 12 -14.04 -3.21 11.75
C SER A 12 -14.50 -2.34 10.58
N THR A 13 -15.78 -1.99 10.59
CA THR A 13 -16.30 -0.88 9.81
C THR A 13 -15.60 0.39 10.30
N LEU A 14 -14.87 1.04 9.39
CA LEU A 14 -14.35 2.39 9.55
C LEU A 14 -15.51 3.30 10.00
N ARG A 15 -15.55 3.64 11.29
CA ARG A 15 -16.36 4.77 11.74
C ARG A 15 -15.69 6.02 11.18
N SER A 16 -16.27 6.53 10.10
CA SER A 16 -16.12 7.91 9.66
C SER A 16 -16.73 8.79 10.75
N SER A 17 -15.91 9.19 11.73
CA SER A 17 -16.25 10.29 12.63
C SER A 17 -16.15 11.59 11.85
N ARG A 18 -17.20 12.43 11.96
CA ARG A 18 -17.30 13.75 11.34
C ARG A 18 -16.02 14.56 11.58
N ILE A 19 -15.36 14.95 10.50
CA ILE A 19 -14.11 15.72 10.48
C ILE A 19 -14.48 17.20 10.43
N SER A 20 -14.46 17.89 11.56
CA SER A 20 -14.51 19.35 11.63
C SER A 20 -13.30 19.86 12.39
N GLY A 21 -12.44 20.63 11.71
CA GLY A 21 -11.31 21.38 12.28
C GLY A 21 -9.96 21.05 11.65
N GLY A 22 -9.32 22.02 10.97
CA GLY A 22 -7.88 22.09 10.68
C GLY A 22 -7.29 21.03 9.73
N ASP A 23 -7.64 21.08 8.45
CA ASP A 23 -7.00 20.26 7.40
C ASP A 23 -6.06 21.07 6.48
N ASP A 24 -5.62 22.23 6.97
CA ASP A 24 -4.57 23.03 6.34
C ASP A 24 -3.20 22.67 6.93
N LEU A 25 -2.15 22.74 6.11
CA LEU A 25 -0.76 22.50 6.51
C LEU A 25 -0.28 23.54 7.54
N THR A 26 -0.83 24.75 7.53
CA THR A 26 -0.50 25.79 8.51
C THR A 26 -1.08 25.54 9.91
N THR A 27 -1.99 24.58 10.05
CA THR A 27 -2.56 24.23 11.36
C THR A 27 -1.45 23.64 12.25
N PRO A 28 -1.16 24.25 13.42
CA PRO A 28 -0.11 23.76 14.28
C PRO A 28 -0.42 22.35 14.80
N PRO A 29 0.60 21.50 15.01
CA PRO A 29 0.39 20.19 15.60
C PRO A 29 -0.14 20.31 17.04
N PRO A 30 -0.98 19.36 17.50
CA PRO A 30 -1.42 19.31 18.88
C PRO A 30 -0.20 19.19 19.82
N ARG A 31 -0.30 19.78 21.01
CA ARG A 31 0.76 19.65 22.02
C ARG A 31 0.84 18.21 22.52
N LEU A 32 2.05 17.67 22.56
CA LEU A 32 2.34 16.35 23.11
C LEU A 32 2.87 16.45 24.53
N ALA A 33 2.61 15.43 25.34
CA ALA A 33 3.00 15.39 26.75
C ALA A 33 4.51 15.23 26.96
N ASP A 34 5.18 14.50 26.07
CA ASP A 34 6.65 14.37 26.05
C ASP A 34 7.26 15.61 25.40
N PRO A 35 8.07 16.42 26.14
CA PRO A 35 8.61 17.68 25.62
C PRO A 35 9.59 17.51 24.45
N LEU A 36 10.42 16.45 24.46
CA LEU A 36 11.40 16.20 23.41
C LEU A 36 10.69 15.80 22.11
N LEU A 37 9.68 14.93 22.23
CA LEU A 37 8.85 14.55 21.11
C LEU A 37 8.02 15.72 20.58
N ASP A 38 7.42 16.55 21.44
CA ASP A 38 6.69 17.76 21.05
C ASP A 38 7.60 18.71 20.25
N GLN A 39 8.83 18.94 20.74
CA GLN A 39 9.82 19.76 20.04
C GLN A 39 10.21 19.19 18.68
N ALA A 40 10.44 17.87 18.58
CA ALA A 40 10.78 17.21 17.32
C ALA A 40 9.62 17.31 16.31
N VAL A 41 8.39 17.07 16.75
CA VAL A 41 7.17 17.20 15.91
C VAL A 41 6.98 18.62 15.41
N ARG A 42 7.12 19.63 16.28
CA ARG A 42 7.04 21.04 15.88
C ARG A 42 8.14 21.43 14.91
N SER A 43 9.36 20.95 15.14
CA SER A 43 10.51 21.23 14.27
C SER A 43 10.32 20.65 12.87
N LEU A 44 9.79 19.43 12.77
CA LEU A 44 9.43 18.81 11.49
C LEU A 44 8.30 19.60 10.81
N ALA A 45 7.20 19.87 11.52
CA ALA A 45 6.05 20.60 10.97
C ALA A 45 6.45 21.98 10.43
N ALA A 46 7.24 22.75 11.21
CA ALA A 46 7.70 24.07 10.82
C ALA A 46 8.59 24.03 9.56
N ARG A 47 9.38 22.97 9.40
CA ARG A 47 10.19 22.77 8.18
C ARG A 47 9.31 22.47 6.98
N LEU A 48 8.33 21.59 7.12
CA LEU A 48 7.39 21.22 6.05
C LEU A 48 6.59 22.43 5.54
N VAL A 49 6.13 23.30 6.44
CA VAL A 49 5.41 24.55 6.09
C VAL A 49 6.28 25.49 5.24
N ARG A 50 7.60 25.55 5.52
CA ARG A 50 8.55 26.40 4.78
C ARG A 50 8.98 25.85 3.42
N LEU A 51 8.68 24.58 3.12
CA LEU A 51 9.04 24.01 1.83
C LEU A 51 8.19 24.64 0.72
N SER A 52 8.85 25.11 -0.33
CA SER A 52 8.19 25.46 -1.59
C SER A 52 8.34 24.28 -2.58
N PRO A 53 7.34 24.04 -3.45
CA PRO A 53 7.48 23.09 -4.55
C PRO A 53 8.66 23.47 -5.44
N ASP A 54 9.53 22.51 -5.69
CA ASP A 54 10.72 22.67 -6.52
C ASP A 54 10.94 21.36 -7.30
N PRO A 55 10.32 21.25 -8.50
CA PRO A 55 10.37 20.03 -9.30
C PRO A 55 11.80 19.60 -9.65
N SER A 56 12.69 20.56 -9.93
CA SER A 56 14.09 20.29 -10.29
C SER A 56 14.85 19.67 -9.12
N ARG A 57 14.73 20.25 -7.92
CA ARG A 57 15.34 19.66 -6.71
C ARG A 57 14.76 18.28 -6.39
N VAL A 58 13.45 18.12 -6.54
CA VAL A 58 12.78 16.83 -6.30
C VAL A 58 13.28 15.77 -7.29
N ALA A 59 13.40 16.11 -8.58
CA ALA A 59 13.94 15.22 -9.61
C ALA A 59 15.38 14.80 -9.29
N GLN A 60 16.25 15.77 -8.99
CA GLN A 60 17.65 15.50 -8.62
C GLN A 60 17.74 14.55 -7.42
N ARG A 61 17.00 14.83 -6.34
CA ARG A 61 16.98 13.97 -5.14
C ARG A 61 16.47 12.57 -5.45
N ARG A 62 15.50 12.45 -6.35
CA ARG A 62 14.94 11.16 -6.78
C ARG A 62 15.97 10.35 -7.56
N ASP A 63 16.74 10.99 -8.44
CA ASP A 63 17.81 10.35 -9.21
C ASP A 63 18.94 9.86 -8.29
N GLU A 64 19.35 10.69 -7.33
CA GLU A 64 20.34 10.32 -6.31
C GLU A 64 19.87 9.16 -5.43
N LEU A 65 18.60 9.21 -5.00
CA LEU A 65 17.96 8.15 -4.22
C LEU A 65 17.91 6.84 -5.02
N ARG A 66 17.46 6.90 -6.28
CA ARG A 66 17.38 5.78 -7.20
C ARG A 66 18.74 5.12 -7.40
N ALA A 67 19.78 5.91 -7.68
CA ALA A 67 21.14 5.42 -7.84
C ALA A 67 21.67 4.78 -6.54
N SER A 68 21.33 5.36 -5.38
CA SER A 68 21.73 4.83 -4.07
C SER A 68 21.07 3.49 -3.76
N ILE A 69 19.78 3.33 -4.06
CA ILE A 69 19.06 2.06 -3.89
C ILE A 69 19.66 0.98 -4.77
N LEU A 70 19.88 1.28 -6.05
CA LEU A 70 20.45 0.33 -7.02
C LEU A 70 21.84 -0.16 -6.62
N ARG A 71 22.64 0.68 -5.95
CA ARG A 71 23.95 0.30 -5.42
C ARG A 71 23.87 -0.50 -4.12
N ALA A 72 22.96 -0.15 -3.22
CA ALA A 72 22.96 -0.66 -1.84
C ALA A 72 22.04 -1.87 -1.63
N SER A 73 20.96 -2.01 -2.41
CA SER A 73 20.03 -3.12 -2.26
C SER A 73 20.53 -4.37 -3.00
N PRO A 74 20.60 -5.54 -2.32
CA PRO A 74 20.93 -6.81 -2.99
C PRO A 74 19.77 -7.33 -3.86
N ARG A 75 18.54 -6.83 -3.68
CA ARG A 75 17.34 -7.32 -4.39
C ARG A 75 16.87 -6.35 -5.48
N ILE A 76 16.97 -5.04 -5.22
CA ILE A 76 16.68 -3.95 -6.15
C ILE A 76 18.00 -3.50 -6.78
N ASN A 77 18.61 -4.38 -7.57
CA ASN A 77 19.86 -4.10 -8.27
C ASN A 77 19.67 -3.69 -9.74
N ARG A 78 18.41 -3.53 -10.17
CA ARG A 78 18.03 -3.08 -11.50
C ARG A 78 16.66 -2.41 -11.47
N PRO A 79 16.34 -1.53 -12.44
CA PRO A 79 15.07 -0.82 -12.51
C PRO A 79 13.82 -1.72 -12.41
N ASN A 80 13.80 -2.80 -13.20
CA ASN A 80 12.73 -3.80 -13.18
C ASN A 80 13.10 -5.01 -12.33
N PHE A 81 13.29 -4.78 -11.03
CA PHE A 81 13.56 -5.84 -10.05
C PHE A 81 12.45 -6.90 -10.03
N THR A 82 12.76 -8.10 -9.52
CA THR A 82 11.83 -9.24 -9.47
C THR A 82 11.46 -9.65 -8.04
N HIS A 83 12.19 -9.14 -7.04
CA HIS A 83 11.97 -9.43 -5.63
C HIS A 83 12.06 -8.13 -4.83
N LEU A 84 11.26 -8.05 -3.76
CA LEU A 84 11.22 -6.95 -2.82
C LEU A 84 11.01 -7.55 -1.43
N ASP A 85 11.80 -7.12 -0.45
CA ASP A 85 11.63 -7.51 0.95
C ASP A 85 11.55 -6.29 1.89
N GLU A 86 11.41 -6.56 3.19
CA GLU A 86 11.25 -5.52 4.21
C GLU A 86 12.53 -4.70 4.44
N ARG A 87 13.71 -5.26 4.18
CA ARG A 87 14.99 -4.54 4.33
C ARG A 87 15.17 -3.53 3.21
N ASP A 88 14.69 -3.83 2.01
CA ASP A 88 14.65 -2.86 0.91
C ASP A 88 13.78 -1.65 1.25
N LEU A 89 12.63 -1.87 1.88
CA LEU A 89 11.74 -0.79 2.34
C LEU A 89 12.36 0.03 3.49
N GLN A 90 13.10 -0.63 4.39
CA GLN A 90 13.85 0.06 5.45
C GLN A 90 14.97 0.94 4.88
N LEU A 91 15.72 0.43 3.89
CA LEU A 91 16.73 1.19 3.17
C LEU A 91 16.11 2.40 2.46
N LEU A 92 15.01 2.18 1.73
CA LEU A 92 14.28 3.24 1.04
C LEU A 92 13.79 4.31 2.02
N PHE A 93 13.25 3.91 3.18
CA PHE A 93 12.91 4.84 4.25
C PHE A 93 14.11 5.67 4.69
N THR A 94 15.22 5.03 5.07
CA THR A 94 16.40 5.74 5.57
C THR A 94 16.93 6.74 4.55
N LEU A 95 17.08 6.34 3.29
CA LEU A 95 17.57 7.23 2.24
C LEU A 95 16.60 8.37 1.95
N THR A 96 15.29 8.10 1.96
CA THR A 96 14.26 9.13 1.70
C THR A 96 14.14 10.11 2.87
N ASP A 97 14.16 9.62 4.11
CA ASP A 97 14.14 10.44 5.32
C ASP A 97 15.35 11.38 5.39
N LEU A 98 16.54 10.89 5.06
CA LEU A 98 17.73 11.74 4.97
C LEU A 98 17.62 12.78 3.86
N SER A 99 17.21 12.38 2.65
CA SER A 99 17.18 13.28 1.49
C SER A 99 16.07 14.33 1.57
N PHE A 100 14.87 13.96 2.03
CA PHE A 100 13.69 14.84 1.99
C PHE A 100 13.33 15.45 3.34
N PHE A 101 13.61 14.75 4.44
CA PHE A 101 13.19 15.15 5.78
C PHE A 101 14.37 15.37 6.74
N ALA A 102 15.62 15.31 6.26
CA ALA A 102 16.84 15.42 7.04
C ALA A 102 16.80 14.65 8.39
N GLY A 103 16.33 13.40 8.34
CA GLY A 103 16.22 12.51 9.52
C GLY A 103 15.05 12.83 10.46
N GLY A 104 14.26 13.86 10.16
CA GLY A 104 13.17 14.33 11.02
C GLY A 104 12.03 13.34 11.15
N LEU A 105 11.79 12.50 10.12
CA LEU A 105 10.72 11.52 10.17
C LEU A 105 11.10 10.34 11.08
N ALA A 106 12.35 9.85 11.03
CA ALA A 106 12.83 8.85 11.98
C ALA A 106 12.74 9.36 13.42
N ALA A 107 13.15 10.62 13.66
CA ALA A 107 13.14 11.26 14.98
C ALA A 107 11.76 11.26 15.63
N VAL A 108 10.69 11.51 14.86
CA VAL A 108 9.30 11.53 15.38
C VAL A 108 8.58 10.19 15.30
N THR A 109 9.22 9.15 14.74
CA THR A 109 8.65 7.81 14.58
C THR A 109 9.47 6.75 15.31
N ARG A 110 10.39 6.06 14.64
CA ARG A 110 11.13 4.90 15.18
C ARG A 110 12.18 5.22 16.24
N GLN A 111 12.61 6.48 16.36
CA GLN A 111 13.60 6.90 17.36
C GLN A 111 12.95 7.52 18.60
N ALA A 112 11.67 7.89 18.53
CA ALA A 112 10.97 8.49 19.66
C ALA A 112 10.55 7.44 20.69
N PRO A 113 10.68 7.73 22.00
CA PRO A 113 10.15 6.86 23.06
C PRO A 113 8.66 6.55 22.87
N GLY A 114 8.27 5.29 23.12
CA GLY A 114 6.89 4.85 22.97
C GLY A 114 6.39 4.78 21.53
N ARG A 115 7.24 5.02 20.53
CA ARG A 115 6.89 4.97 19.10
C ARG A 115 7.69 3.89 18.36
N SER A 116 7.08 3.31 17.34
CA SER A 116 7.73 2.30 16.48
C SER A 116 7.23 2.39 15.04
N LEU A 117 8.09 2.05 14.08
CA LEU A 117 7.74 1.99 12.66
C LEU A 117 8.18 0.64 12.10
N ALA A 118 7.24 -0.08 11.50
CA ALA A 118 7.48 -1.33 10.80
C ALA A 118 7.26 -1.18 9.30
N PHE A 119 7.91 -2.04 8.52
CA PHE A 119 7.74 -2.13 7.07
C PHE A 119 7.32 -3.55 6.72
N ARG A 120 6.42 -3.68 5.75
CA ARG A 120 5.92 -4.98 5.34
C ARG A 120 5.73 -5.07 3.83
N VAL A 121 6.23 -6.15 3.24
CA VAL A 121 5.85 -6.50 1.86
C VAL A 121 4.60 -7.37 1.88
N SER A 122 3.52 -6.86 1.30
CA SER A 122 2.19 -7.46 1.39
C SER A 122 1.81 -8.20 0.11
N SER A 123 1.59 -9.51 0.22
CA SER A 123 0.98 -10.32 -0.84
C SER A 123 -0.54 -10.16 -0.93
N ARG A 124 -1.17 -9.58 0.10
CA ARG A 124 -2.64 -9.46 0.23
C ARG A 124 -3.20 -8.15 -0.33
N LEU A 125 -2.34 -7.16 -0.56
CA LEU A 125 -2.74 -5.88 -1.15
C LEU A 125 -2.88 -6.07 -2.67
N THR A 126 -4.12 -6.19 -3.16
CA THR A 126 -4.41 -6.40 -4.59
C THR A 126 -5.24 -5.28 -5.21
N ARG A 127 -5.52 -4.21 -4.45
CA ARG A 127 -6.29 -3.03 -4.89
C ARG A 127 -5.60 -1.70 -4.58
N ALA A 128 -4.61 -1.70 -3.70
CA ALA A 128 -3.83 -0.53 -3.33
C ALA A 128 -2.35 -0.93 -3.35
N ALA A 129 -1.51 -0.08 -3.94
CA ALA A 129 -0.08 -0.33 -4.07
C ALA A 129 0.67 -0.19 -2.73
N GLY A 130 0.19 0.69 -1.86
CA GLY A 130 0.70 0.90 -0.52
C GLY A 130 -0.44 1.03 0.49
N LYS A 131 -0.08 0.96 1.77
CA LYS A 131 -0.92 1.35 2.88
C LYS A 131 -0.08 1.72 4.09
N THR A 132 -0.35 2.87 4.66
CA THR A 132 0.16 3.29 5.96
C THR A 132 -0.93 3.17 7.02
N SER A 133 -0.55 2.76 8.22
CA SER A 133 -1.46 2.71 9.36
C SER A 133 -0.77 3.13 10.65
N SER A 134 -1.55 3.70 11.58
CA SER A 134 -1.13 3.97 12.95
C SER A 134 -2.05 3.24 13.93
N LEU A 135 -1.47 2.61 14.95
CA LEU A 135 -2.18 2.02 16.07
C LEU A 135 -1.72 2.71 17.35
N GLN A 136 -2.64 3.35 18.05
CA GLN A 136 -2.39 3.95 19.36
C GLN A 136 -2.90 3.03 20.46
N THR A 137 -2.02 2.75 21.43
CA THR A 137 -2.36 2.04 22.66
C THR A 137 -2.39 3.07 23.79
N PRO A 138 -3.52 3.23 24.50
CA PRO A 138 -3.60 4.16 25.62
C PRO A 138 -2.71 3.68 26.78
N PRO A 139 -2.23 4.61 27.63
CA PRO A 139 -1.52 4.24 28.85
C PRO A 139 -2.39 3.38 29.77
N SER A 140 -1.76 2.47 30.51
CA SER A 140 -2.39 1.63 31.55
C SER A 140 -1.56 1.71 32.83
N PRO A 141 -2.08 1.31 34.01
CA PRO A 141 -1.28 1.31 35.24
C PRO A 141 0.05 0.57 35.06
N GLY A 142 1.17 1.28 35.24
CA GLY A 142 2.52 0.73 35.06
C GLY A 142 2.99 0.56 33.60
N GLN A 143 2.20 0.95 32.60
CA GLN A 143 2.58 0.87 31.18
C GLN A 143 2.31 2.19 30.45
N PRO A 144 3.35 2.85 29.90
CA PRO A 144 3.15 4.06 29.11
C PRO A 144 2.37 3.74 27.83
N GLY A 145 1.61 4.71 27.34
CA GLY A 145 0.96 4.61 26.04
C GLY A 145 1.98 4.45 24.93
N SER A 146 1.55 3.87 23.80
CA SER A 146 2.43 3.67 22.65
C SER A 146 1.75 3.96 21.32
N MET A 147 2.55 4.24 20.30
CA MET A 147 2.08 4.46 18.94
C MET A 147 2.92 3.63 17.97
N ARG A 148 2.28 2.73 17.23
CA ARG A 148 2.92 1.90 16.23
C ARG A 148 2.47 2.32 14.84
N PHE A 149 3.43 2.55 13.96
CA PHE A 149 3.21 2.80 12.55
C PHE A 149 3.60 1.57 11.73
N GLU A 150 2.89 1.33 10.63
CA GLU A 150 3.27 0.33 9.63
C GLU A 150 3.10 0.92 8.24
N ILE A 151 4.12 0.79 7.39
CA ILE A 151 4.03 0.99 5.93
C ILE A 151 4.06 -0.38 5.27
N ALA A 152 3.01 -0.71 4.54
CA ALA A 152 2.90 -1.96 3.79
C ALA A 152 2.84 -1.69 2.28
N ILE A 153 3.68 -2.37 1.49
CA ILE A 153 3.75 -2.20 0.02
C ILE A 153 3.35 -3.50 -0.68
N SER A 154 2.60 -3.40 -1.78
CA SER A 154 2.22 -4.53 -2.62
C SER A 154 3.32 -4.87 -3.63
N ALA A 155 4.07 -5.94 -3.35
CA ALA A 155 4.95 -6.52 -4.37
C ALA A 155 4.14 -7.04 -5.57
N THR A 156 2.94 -7.57 -5.35
CA THR A 156 2.10 -8.11 -6.42
C THR A 156 1.77 -7.05 -7.46
N LEU A 157 1.31 -5.86 -7.06
CA LEU A 157 0.94 -4.82 -8.03
C LEU A 157 2.17 -4.25 -8.76
N LEU A 158 3.29 -4.08 -8.07
CA LEU A 158 4.53 -3.62 -8.71
C LEU A 158 5.03 -4.60 -9.76
N LEU A 159 5.03 -5.90 -9.43
CA LEU A 159 5.50 -6.92 -10.36
C LEU A 159 4.61 -6.99 -11.60
N GLU A 160 3.29 -6.93 -11.45
CA GLU A 160 2.32 -7.06 -12.55
C GLU A 160 2.25 -5.86 -13.52
N SER A 161 2.76 -4.67 -13.14
CA SER A 161 2.48 -3.42 -13.87
C SER A 161 3.41 -3.10 -15.05
N PHE A 162 4.51 -3.82 -15.23
CA PHE A 162 5.58 -3.45 -16.19
C PHE A 162 6.00 -4.63 -17.08
N HIS A 163 5.03 -5.35 -17.66
CA HIS A 163 5.28 -6.54 -18.48
C HIS A 163 5.10 -6.32 -20.00
N GLU A 164 4.38 -5.28 -20.41
CA GLU A 164 3.88 -5.12 -21.78
C GLU A 164 4.55 -3.92 -22.47
N PRO A 165 5.31 -4.11 -23.56
CA PRO A 165 6.04 -3.03 -24.24
C PRO A 165 5.16 -1.89 -24.80
N ASN A 166 3.89 -2.18 -25.07
CA ASN A 166 2.93 -1.23 -25.66
C ASN A 166 1.75 -0.92 -24.72
N ALA A 167 1.87 -1.21 -23.43
CA ALA A 167 0.83 -0.85 -22.48
C ALA A 167 0.76 0.68 -22.29
N PRO A 168 -0.42 1.22 -21.93
CA PRO A 168 -0.53 2.61 -21.50
C PRO A 168 0.44 2.92 -20.36
N PRO A 169 0.92 4.17 -20.26
CA PRO A 169 1.87 4.56 -19.21
C PRO A 169 1.26 4.30 -17.83
N ILE A 170 2.07 3.75 -16.93
CA ILE A 170 1.69 3.56 -15.54
C ILE A 170 1.85 4.89 -14.79
N LEU A 171 0.77 5.37 -14.19
CA LEU A 171 0.75 6.59 -13.40
C LEU A 171 0.71 6.25 -11.90
N VAL A 172 1.59 6.87 -11.13
CA VAL A 172 1.56 6.81 -9.67
C VAL A 172 1.62 8.23 -9.14
N CYS A 173 0.63 8.61 -8.34
CA CYS A 173 0.46 9.97 -7.83
C CYS A 173 0.40 11.01 -8.96
N GLY A 174 -0.21 10.61 -10.09
CA GLY A 174 -0.34 11.41 -11.32
C GLY A 174 0.95 11.58 -12.13
N CYS A 175 2.05 10.95 -11.72
CA CYS A 175 3.33 11.02 -12.40
C CYS A 175 3.61 9.72 -13.18
N PRO A 176 4.13 9.79 -14.41
CA PRO A 176 4.50 8.60 -15.17
C PRO A 176 5.68 7.87 -14.52
N CYS A 177 5.61 6.55 -14.53
CA CYS A 177 6.67 5.66 -14.07
C CYS A 177 7.25 4.90 -15.27
N GLY A 178 8.57 4.91 -15.44
CA GLY A 178 9.23 4.13 -16.49
C GLY A 178 9.42 2.66 -16.14
N ASP A 179 9.48 2.34 -14.84
CA ASP A 179 9.78 1.00 -14.35
C ASP A 179 9.26 0.75 -12.92
N ARG A 180 9.50 -0.47 -12.44
CA ARG A 180 9.08 -0.91 -11.10
C ARG A 180 9.72 -0.09 -9.96
N LEU A 181 10.96 0.36 -10.10
CA LEU A 181 11.64 1.14 -9.07
C LEU A 181 11.05 2.55 -8.99
N ASP A 182 10.77 3.18 -10.13
CA ASP A 182 10.05 4.45 -10.20
C ASP A 182 8.68 4.39 -9.52
N ALA A 183 7.93 3.30 -9.79
CA ALA A 183 6.64 3.07 -9.17
C ALA A 183 6.76 2.80 -7.67
N LEU A 184 7.72 1.96 -7.25
CA LEU A 184 7.97 1.67 -5.83
C LEU A 184 8.26 2.96 -5.06
N MET A 185 9.18 3.79 -5.57
CA MET A 185 9.57 5.04 -4.92
C MET A 185 8.38 5.98 -4.77
N ARG A 186 7.57 6.18 -5.82
CA ARG A 186 6.39 7.07 -5.77
C ARG A 186 5.29 6.56 -4.84
N VAL A 187 5.01 5.25 -4.85
CA VAL A 187 4.06 4.65 -3.89
C VAL A 187 4.59 4.86 -2.47
N PHE A 188 5.89 4.65 -2.25
CA PHE A 188 6.49 4.81 -0.93
C PHE A 188 6.46 6.27 -0.46
N GLU A 189 6.80 7.23 -1.33
CA GLU A 189 6.66 8.67 -1.09
C GLU A 189 5.24 9.02 -0.62
N HIS A 190 4.21 8.49 -1.28
CA HIS A 190 2.81 8.67 -0.88
C HIS A 190 2.54 8.16 0.54
N GLU A 191 3.02 6.95 0.83
CA GLU A 191 2.90 6.36 2.17
C GLU A 191 3.67 7.14 3.24
N LEU A 192 4.80 7.78 2.89
CA LEU A 192 5.52 8.66 3.81
C LEU A 192 4.74 9.93 4.13
N ILE A 193 3.97 10.49 3.20
CA ILE A 193 3.08 11.62 3.52
C ILE A 193 1.99 11.19 4.51
N HIS A 194 1.43 9.99 4.36
CA HIS A 194 0.52 9.44 5.36
C HIS A 194 1.19 9.31 6.73
N LEU A 195 2.42 8.79 6.77
CA LEU A 195 3.19 8.65 8.00
C LEU A 195 3.46 10.00 8.67
N VAL A 196 3.84 11.02 7.89
CA VAL A 196 4.01 12.40 8.37
C VAL A 196 2.71 12.91 8.98
N GLU A 197 1.59 12.74 8.29
CA GLU A 197 0.29 13.20 8.80
C GLU A 197 -0.10 12.51 10.12
N PHE A 198 0.08 11.20 10.22
CA PHE A 198 -0.16 10.47 11.47
C PHE A 198 0.80 10.89 12.59
N ALA A 199 2.09 11.06 12.30
CA ALA A 199 3.10 11.36 13.31
C ALA A 199 3.00 12.77 13.88
N VAL A 200 2.52 13.73 13.06
CA VAL A 200 2.45 15.17 13.38
C VAL A 200 1.04 15.59 13.80
N TRP A 201 -0.01 15.14 13.11
CA TRP A 201 -1.40 15.56 13.37
C TRP A 201 -2.32 14.42 13.83
N GLY A 202 -1.80 13.19 14.00
CA GLY A 202 -2.53 12.06 14.57
C GLY A 202 -3.57 11.40 13.64
N ARG A 203 -3.76 11.93 12.43
CA ARG A 203 -4.72 11.44 11.44
C ARG A 203 -4.25 11.79 10.04
N SER A 204 -4.71 11.04 9.04
CA SER A 204 -4.30 11.27 7.66
C SER A 204 -5.42 10.97 6.65
N SER A 205 -5.42 11.70 5.53
CA SER A 205 -6.32 11.44 4.40
C SER A 205 -5.79 12.07 3.11
N CYS A 206 -5.61 11.26 2.07
CA CYS A 206 -5.08 11.71 0.79
C CYS A 206 -6.02 12.62 -0.01
N ALA A 207 -7.31 12.64 0.35
CA ALA A 207 -8.30 13.53 -0.24
C ALA A 207 -8.28 14.94 0.37
N ARG A 208 -7.57 15.15 1.49
CA ARG A 208 -7.59 16.42 2.23
C ARG A 208 -6.49 17.39 1.75
N PRO A 209 -6.71 18.72 1.88
CA PRO A 209 -5.76 19.73 1.40
C PRO A 209 -4.34 19.59 1.95
N ARG A 210 -4.17 19.41 3.27
CA ARG A 210 -2.84 19.23 3.88
C ARG A 210 -2.04 18.10 3.24
N PHE A 211 -2.64 16.93 3.00
CA PHE A 211 -1.94 15.83 2.35
C PHE A 211 -1.49 16.22 0.95
N ARG A 212 -2.39 16.80 0.14
CA ARG A 212 -2.10 17.17 -1.25
C ARG A 212 -1.03 18.24 -1.33
N ASP A 213 -1.07 19.22 -0.42
CA ASP A 213 -0.07 20.27 -0.33
C ASP A 213 1.30 19.71 0.08
N LEU A 214 1.34 18.82 1.08
CA LEU A 214 2.57 18.11 1.47
C LEU A 214 3.13 17.28 0.32
N ALA A 215 2.31 16.47 -0.35
CA ALA A 215 2.75 15.61 -1.43
C ALA A 215 3.35 16.42 -2.60
N ARG A 216 2.76 17.58 -2.91
CA ARG A 216 3.28 18.50 -3.92
C ARG A 216 4.57 19.20 -3.47
N ARG A 217 4.64 19.73 -2.25
CA ARG A 217 5.83 20.44 -1.74
C ARG A 217 7.04 19.53 -1.56
N VAL A 218 6.83 18.32 -1.07
CA VAL A 218 7.91 17.38 -0.72
C VAL A 218 8.34 16.57 -1.93
N PHE A 219 7.39 16.06 -2.73
CA PHE A 219 7.66 15.06 -3.76
C PHE A 219 7.17 15.43 -5.16
N ASP A 220 6.61 16.62 -5.35
CA ASP A 220 6.05 17.10 -6.62
C ASP A 220 4.96 16.16 -7.19
N HIS A 221 4.15 15.58 -6.30
CA HIS A 221 3.00 14.77 -6.71
C HIS A 221 1.88 15.65 -7.26
N VAL A 222 1.28 15.25 -8.38
CA VAL A 222 0.16 15.95 -9.03
C VAL A 222 -1.20 15.28 -8.78
N GLY A 223 -1.18 14.03 -8.31
CA GLY A 223 -2.34 13.24 -7.91
C GLY A 223 -2.07 12.42 -6.65
N PHE A 224 -3.06 11.61 -6.25
CA PHE A 224 -2.99 10.81 -5.01
C PHE A 224 -3.45 9.36 -5.19
N HIS A 225 -3.63 8.91 -6.43
CA HIS A 225 -4.00 7.54 -6.78
C HIS A 225 -2.77 6.73 -7.20
N HIS A 226 -2.88 5.40 -7.06
CA HIS A 226 -1.88 4.44 -7.51
C HIS A 226 -2.47 3.64 -8.67
N ASP A 227 -2.26 4.07 -9.91
CA ASP A 227 -2.87 3.44 -11.09
C ASP A 227 -2.03 2.25 -11.59
N LEU A 228 -1.59 1.42 -10.66
CA LEU A 228 -0.92 0.15 -10.95
C LEU A 228 -1.89 -0.88 -11.51
N VAL A 229 -1.39 -1.77 -12.37
CA VAL A 229 -2.17 -2.86 -12.96
C VAL A 229 -2.59 -3.84 -11.87
N THR A 230 -3.89 -3.91 -11.61
CA THR A 230 -4.44 -4.90 -10.69
C THR A 230 -4.42 -6.29 -11.32
N PRO A 231 -4.42 -7.38 -10.52
CA PRO A 231 -4.48 -8.74 -11.08
C PRO A 231 -5.73 -8.99 -11.93
N ARG A 232 -6.83 -8.30 -11.62
CA ARG A 232 -8.06 -8.33 -12.43
C ARG A 232 -7.83 -7.72 -13.81
N GLU A 233 -7.14 -6.59 -13.86
CA GLU A 233 -6.82 -5.91 -15.10
C GLU A 233 -5.82 -6.71 -15.94
N ALA A 234 -4.79 -7.28 -15.31
CA ALA A 234 -3.84 -8.17 -15.96
C ALA A 234 -4.54 -9.39 -16.58
N ALA A 235 -5.43 -10.06 -15.82
CA ALA A 235 -6.20 -11.19 -16.31
C ALA A 235 -7.07 -10.83 -17.52
N ARG A 236 -7.72 -9.65 -17.47
CA ARG A 236 -8.54 -9.14 -18.57
C ARG A 236 -7.71 -8.86 -19.82
N ARG A 237 -6.57 -8.18 -19.69
CA ARG A 237 -5.72 -7.79 -20.83
C ARG A 237 -5.01 -8.98 -21.47
N ARG A 238 -4.44 -9.88 -20.66
CA ARG A 238 -3.56 -10.95 -21.14
C ARG A 238 -4.27 -12.25 -21.46
N HIS A 239 -5.40 -12.52 -20.81
CA HIS A 239 -6.10 -13.80 -20.92
C HIS A 239 -7.58 -13.67 -21.29
N ALA A 240 -8.08 -12.45 -21.48
CA ALA A 240 -9.50 -12.17 -21.71
C ALA A 240 -10.44 -12.75 -20.63
N ILE A 241 -9.93 -13.01 -19.41
CA ILE A 241 -10.71 -13.57 -18.29
C ILE A 241 -11.15 -12.47 -17.34
N ARG A 242 -12.43 -12.49 -16.96
CA ARG A 242 -13.07 -11.59 -16.01
C ARG A 242 -13.76 -12.38 -14.90
N ILE A 243 -14.05 -11.69 -13.80
CA ILE A 243 -14.91 -12.25 -12.75
C ILE A 243 -16.32 -12.41 -13.33
N GLY A 244 -16.91 -13.59 -13.13
CA GLY A 244 -18.22 -13.96 -13.67
C GLY A 244 -18.13 -14.83 -14.92
N ASP A 245 -16.96 -14.94 -15.56
CA ASP A 245 -16.81 -15.73 -16.77
C ASP A 245 -16.93 -17.23 -16.48
N ARG A 246 -17.51 -17.96 -17.44
CA ARG A 246 -17.42 -19.42 -17.50
C ARG A 246 -16.09 -19.83 -18.11
N VAL A 247 -15.43 -20.76 -17.44
CA VAL A 247 -14.11 -21.24 -17.82
C VAL A 247 -14.01 -22.75 -17.67
N LYS A 248 -13.12 -23.34 -18.46
CA LYS A 248 -12.68 -24.73 -18.32
C LYS A 248 -11.20 -24.80 -17.99
N PHE A 249 -10.81 -25.81 -17.22
CA PHE A 249 -9.42 -26.07 -16.85
C PHE A 249 -9.19 -27.55 -16.54
N HIS A 250 -7.94 -27.98 -16.61
CA HIS A 250 -7.54 -29.36 -16.30
C HIS A 250 -7.11 -29.48 -14.84
N TYR A 251 -7.64 -30.48 -14.13
CA TYR A 251 -7.30 -30.80 -12.75
C TYR A 251 -7.40 -32.32 -12.54
N GLU A 252 -6.35 -32.94 -11.99
CA GLU A 252 -6.29 -34.39 -11.72
C GLU A 252 -6.76 -35.28 -12.90
N GLY A 253 -6.29 -34.95 -14.11
CA GLY A 253 -6.63 -35.71 -15.34
C GLY A 253 -8.04 -35.46 -15.88
N ARG A 254 -8.84 -34.60 -15.24
CA ARG A 254 -10.21 -34.27 -15.67
C ARG A 254 -10.28 -32.83 -16.16
N THR A 255 -11.16 -32.58 -17.13
CA THR A 255 -11.55 -31.20 -17.48
C THR A 255 -12.72 -30.79 -16.62
N LEU A 256 -12.51 -29.78 -15.78
CA LEU A 256 -13.55 -29.18 -14.95
C LEU A 256 -14.04 -27.88 -15.60
N ARG A 257 -15.32 -27.57 -15.39
CA ARG A 257 -15.96 -26.35 -15.86
C ARG A 257 -16.56 -25.61 -14.68
N GLY A 258 -16.45 -24.30 -14.67
CA GLY A 258 -16.95 -23.51 -13.56
C GLY A 258 -16.95 -22.02 -13.85
N ARG A 259 -17.26 -21.24 -12.82
CA ARG A 259 -17.37 -19.78 -12.91
C ARG A 259 -16.30 -19.07 -12.08
N VAL A 260 -15.67 -18.06 -12.66
CA VAL A 260 -14.65 -17.27 -11.97
C VAL A 260 -15.32 -16.37 -10.92
N SER A 261 -15.08 -16.61 -9.64
CA SER A 261 -15.64 -15.78 -8.54
C SER A 261 -14.67 -14.71 -8.06
N ARG A 262 -13.36 -14.93 -8.23
CA ARG A 262 -12.32 -14.00 -7.76
C ARG A 262 -11.07 -14.11 -8.62
N ILE A 263 -10.40 -12.98 -8.85
CA ILE A 263 -9.07 -12.93 -9.47
C ILE A 263 -8.11 -12.22 -8.53
N THR A 264 -7.04 -12.94 -8.18
CA THR A 264 -5.85 -12.43 -7.47
C THR A 264 -4.63 -12.86 -8.30
N ARG A 265 -3.54 -13.33 -7.68
CA ARG A 265 -2.47 -14.05 -8.42
C ARG A 265 -2.99 -15.33 -9.09
N ARG A 266 -4.00 -15.96 -8.49
CA ARG A 266 -4.77 -17.08 -9.06
C ARG A 266 -6.24 -16.69 -9.15
N ALA A 267 -6.95 -17.30 -10.10
CA ALA A 267 -8.39 -17.25 -10.16
C ALA A 267 -8.99 -18.27 -9.16
N THR A 268 -10.06 -17.88 -8.48
CA THR A 268 -10.93 -18.82 -7.77
C THR A 268 -12.07 -19.18 -8.70
N VAL A 269 -12.16 -20.45 -9.06
CA VAL A 269 -13.23 -20.99 -9.91
C VAL A 269 -14.18 -21.81 -9.04
N LEU A 270 -15.48 -21.54 -9.15
CA LEU A 270 -16.55 -22.30 -8.51
C LEU A 270 -17.04 -23.34 -9.51
N VAL A 271 -16.92 -24.61 -9.14
CA VAL A 271 -17.40 -25.75 -9.95
C VAL A 271 -18.63 -26.32 -9.24
N ASP A 272 -19.75 -26.43 -9.95
CA ASP A 272 -20.98 -27.03 -9.42
C ASP A 272 -20.71 -28.46 -8.99
N ASP A 273 -21.01 -28.77 -7.73
CA ASP A 273 -20.86 -30.10 -7.16
C ASP A 273 -21.81 -30.26 -5.96
N PRO A 274 -22.70 -31.26 -5.93
CA PRO A 274 -23.63 -31.48 -4.82
C PRO A 274 -22.95 -31.67 -3.45
N ALA A 275 -21.72 -32.17 -3.41
CA ALA A 275 -20.93 -32.31 -2.18
C ALA A 275 -20.18 -31.01 -1.81
N GLY A 276 -20.31 -29.96 -2.62
CA GLY A 276 -19.72 -28.66 -2.40
C GLY A 276 -20.33 -27.88 -1.24
N HIS A 277 -19.85 -26.67 -1.00
CA HIS A 277 -20.44 -25.78 0.00
C HIS A 277 -21.65 -25.06 -0.60
N LEU A 278 -22.77 -24.93 0.13
CA LEU A 278 -23.94 -24.17 -0.29
C LEU A 278 -23.65 -22.66 -0.32
N TYR A 279 -23.95 -21.99 -1.42
CA TYR A 279 -23.82 -20.54 -1.56
C TYR A 279 -25.19 -19.85 -1.51
N SER A 280 -25.17 -18.51 -1.43
CA SER A 280 -26.36 -17.67 -1.32
C SER A 280 -27.29 -17.72 -2.53
N ASP A 281 -26.82 -18.24 -3.66
CA ASP A 281 -27.60 -18.50 -4.87
C ASP A 281 -28.33 -19.84 -4.86
N GLY A 282 -28.20 -20.63 -3.78
CA GLY A 282 -28.85 -21.93 -3.62
C GLY A 282 -28.07 -23.11 -4.21
N HIS A 283 -26.92 -22.86 -4.84
CA HIS A 283 -26.11 -23.90 -5.48
C HIS A 283 -24.93 -24.33 -4.59
N HIS A 284 -24.48 -25.58 -4.79
CA HIS A 284 -23.32 -26.13 -4.08
C HIS A 284 -22.09 -26.08 -4.98
N TYR A 285 -21.00 -25.52 -4.45
CA TYR A 285 -19.76 -25.34 -5.22
C TYR A 285 -18.52 -25.83 -4.47
N ILE A 286 -17.61 -26.45 -5.21
CA ILE A 286 -16.22 -26.67 -4.79
C ILE A 286 -15.35 -25.52 -5.35
N ARG A 287 -14.43 -25.00 -4.52
CA ARG A 287 -13.51 -23.93 -4.92
C ARG A 287 -12.20 -24.50 -5.43
N TYR A 288 -11.80 -24.09 -6.63
CA TYR A 288 -10.48 -24.36 -7.20
C TYR A 288 -9.66 -23.07 -7.32
N TYR A 289 -8.37 -23.15 -7.00
CA TYR A 289 -7.44 -22.03 -7.16
C TYR A 289 -6.53 -22.28 -8.37
N VAL A 290 -6.88 -21.69 -9.50
CA VAL A 290 -6.27 -22.00 -10.80
C VAL A 290 -5.42 -20.82 -11.28
N PRO A 291 -4.18 -21.03 -11.75
CA PRO A 291 -3.44 -20.02 -12.50
C PRO A 291 -4.26 -19.50 -13.69
N VAL A 292 -4.28 -18.17 -13.91
CA VAL A 292 -5.17 -17.56 -14.91
C VAL A 292 -4.83 -18.01 -16.34
N ASP A 293 -3.54 -18.23 -16.61
CA ASP A 293 -2.99 -18.75 -17.85
C ASP A 293 -3.44 -20.19 -18.18
N ARG A 294 -3.95 -20.94 -17.19
CA ARG A 294 -4.51 -22.29 -17.38
C ARG A 294 -6.03 -22.29 -17.57
N LEU A 295 -6.67 -21.13 -17.52
CA LEU A 295 -8.10 -20.99 -17.79
C LEU A 295 -8.32 -20.79 -19.28
N GLN A 296 -9.32 -21.48 -19.80
CA GLN A 296 -9.83 -21.25 -21.14
C GLN A 296 -11.27 -20.78 -21.03
N SER A 297 -11.66 -19.78 -21.82
CA SER A 297 -13.06 -19.38 -21.93
C SER A 297 -13.90 -20.58 -22.38
N ASP A 298 -15.04 -20.80 -21.72
CA ASP A 298 -16.04 -21.79 -22.12
C ASP A 298 -17.33 -21.03 -22.49
N PRO A 299 -17.38 -20.38 -23.66
CA PRO A 299 -18.59 -19.72 -24.14
C PRO A 299 -19.66 -20.80 -24.30
N SER A 300 -20.71 -20.68 -23.50
CA SER A 300 -21.94 -21.47 -23.65
C SER A 300 -22.78 -20.88 -24.78
#